data_AF-A0AAP0H5L6-F1
#
_entry.id   AF-A0AAP0H5L6-F1
#
_cell.length_a   1.000
_cell.length_b   1.000
_cell.length_c   1.000
_cell.angle_alpha   90.00
_cell.angle_beta   90.00
_cell.angle_gamma   90.00
#
_symmetry.space_group_name_H-M   'P 1'
#
loop_
_entity.id
_entity.type
_entity.pdbx_description
1 polymer ?
#
loop_
_entity_poly.entity_id
_entity_poly.type
_entity_poly.pdbx_seq_one_letter_code
_entity_poly.pdbx_strand_id
1 'polypeptide(L)' 'MAQSAKPISSPVPVDWYPSLAVLMLAVGLVITASFFIYEATSSRKSRSLVKELVTGVMASVFLGFGSLFLLLASGVYV' A
#
# COMPACT_ATOMS: atom_id res chain seq x y z
N MET A 1 23.74 16.56 -34.97
CA MET A 1 24.13 15.40 -34.14
C MET A 1 23.24 15.41 -32.91
N ALA A 2 22.27 14.50 -32.82
CA ALA A 2 21.38 14.44 -31.67
C ALA A 2 22.17 13.94 -30.45
N GLN A 3 22.20 14.74 -29.39
CA GLN A 3 22.90 14.42 -28.15
C GLN A 3 22.34 13.11 -27.57
N SER A 4 23.22 12.19 -27.19
CA SER A 4 22.86 10.89 -26.60
C SER A 4 22.03 11.10 -25.34
N ALA A 5 20.71 10.98 -25.45
CA ALA A 5 19.80 11.06 -24.31
C ALA A 5 20.09 9.91 -23.35
N LYS A 6 20.23 10.22 -22.05
CA LYS A 6 20.46 9.20 -21.02
C LYS A 6 19.20 8.31 -20.96
N PRO A 7 19.31 6.99 -21.11
CA PRO A 7 18.14 6.12 -21.10
C PRO A 7 17.43 6.23 -19.75
N ILE A 8 16.16 6.61 -19.78
CA ILE A 8 15.29 6.65 -18.60
C ILE A 8 14.89 5.21 -18.30
N SER A 9 15.51 4.63 -17.27
CA SER A 9 15.11 3.33 -16.75
C SER A 9 14.12 3.53 -15.61
N SER A 10 13.20 2.56 -15.43
CA SER A 10 12.29 2.58 -14.28
C SER A 10 13.08 2.63 -12.97
N PRO A 11 12.67 3.46 -11.99
CA PRO A 11 13.33 3.54 -10.69
C PRO A 11 13.22 2.24 -9.87
N VAL A 12 12.27 1.36 -10.22
CA VAL A 12 12.08 0.05 -9.61
C VAL A 12 12.02 -1.02 -10.71
N PRO A 13 12.78 -2.13 -10.61
CA PRO A 13 12.72 -3.22 -11.59
C PRO A 13 11.30 -3.78 -11.73
N VAL A 14 10.85 -3.94 -12.98
CA VAL A 14 9.49 -4.44 -13.30
C VAL A 14 9.23 -5.84 -12.74
N ASP A 15 10.26 -6.67 -12.64
CA ASP A 15 10.18 -8.04 -12.10
C ASP A 15 9.75 -8.06 -10.63
N TRP A 16 9.93 -6.95 -9.91
CA TRP A 16 9.60 -6.83 -8.49
C TRP A 16 8.17 -6.36 -8.23
N TYR A 17 7.49 -5.81 -9.23
CA TYR A 17 6.13 -5.28 -9.07
C TYR A 17 5.13 -6.28 -8.48
N PRO A 18 5.02 -7.54 -8.96
CA PRO A 18 4.06 -8.49 -8.41
C PRO A 18 4.40 -8.85 -6.95
N SER A 19 5.67 -9.08 -6.62
CA SER A 19 6.09 -9.40 -5.25
C SER A 19 5.84 -8.24 -4.28
N LEU A 20 6.13 -7.01 -4.71
CA LEU A 20 5.88 -5.79 -3.92
C LEU A 20 4.37 -5.55 -3.73
N ALA A 21 3.55 -5.78 -4.78
CA ALA A 21 2.10 -5.66 -4.69
C ALA A 21 1.53 -6.62 -3.65
N VAL A 22 1.90 -7.91 -3.72
CA VAL A 22 1.42 -8.92 -2.77
C VAL A 22 1.83 -8.60 -1.34
N LEU A 23 3.10 -8.21 -1.12
CA LEU A 23 3.59 -7.88 0.21
C LEU A 23 2.88 -6.65 0.80
N MET A 24 2.78 -5.57 0.03
CA MET A 24 2.12 -4.33 0.46
C MET A 24 0.64 -4.55 0.74
N LEU A 25 -0.07 -5.27 -0.14
CA LEU A 25 -1.48 -5.58 0.03
C LEU A 25 -1.73 -6.53 1.20
N ALA A 26 -0.93 -7.57 1.38
CA ALA A 26 -1.08 -8.48 2.50
C ALA A 26 -0.93 -7.75 3.85
N VAL A 27 0.10 -6.90 3.98
CA VAL A 27 0.31 -6.09 5.18
C VAL A 27 -0.84 -5.09 5.36
N GLY A 28 -1.23 -4.38 4.30
CA GLY A 28 -2.33 -3.43 4.33
C GLY A 28 -3.65 -4.06 4.78
N LEU A 29 -4.02 -5.21 4.20
CA LEU A 29 -5.24 -5.95 4.54
C LEU A 29 -5.23 -6.45 5.98
N VAL A 30 -4.09 -6.93 6.50
CA VAL A 30 -3.97 -7.35 7.90
C VAL A 30 -4.17 -6.17 8.86
N ILE A 31 -3.60 -5.00 8.55
CA ILE A 31 -3.78 -3.80 9.38
C ILE A 31 -5.25 -3.33 9.31
N THR A 32 -5.86 -3.32 8.12
CA THR A 32 -7.28 -2.98 7.95
C THR A 32 -8.19 -3.94 8.71
N ALA A 33 -7.94 -5.25 8.66
CA ALA A 33 -8.68 -6.25 9.43
C ALA A 33 -8.53 -6.00 10.94
N SER A 34 -7.31 -5.70 11.40
CA SER A 34 -7.03 -5.37 12.80
C SER A 34 -7.78 -4.12 13.26
N PHE A 35 -7.86 -3.09 12.40
CA PHE A 35 -8.64 -1.88 12.65
C PHE A 35 -10.13 -2.20 12.80
N PHE A 36 -10.71 -2.97 11.87
CA PHE A 36 -12.12 -3.36 11.96
C PHE A 36 -12.44 -4.21 13.19
N ILE A 37 -11.56 -5.14 13.56
CA ILE A 37 -11.73 -5.94 14.78
C ILE A 37 -11.68 -5.05 16.03
N TYR A 38 -10.75 -4.09 16.06
CA TYR A 38 -10.64 -3.13 17.16
C TYR A 38 -11.89 -2.24 17.27
N GLU A 39 -12.39 -1.73 16.14
CA GLU A 39 -13.65 -0.99 16.06
C GLU A 39 -14.87 -1.80 16.54
N ALA A 40 -15.00 -3.05 16.08
CA ALA A 40 -16.15 -3.91 16.37
C ALA A 40 -16.16 -4.46 17.80
N THR A 41 -14.98 -4.62 18.42
CA THR A 41 -14.83 -5.26 19.74
C THR A 41 -14.64 -4.25 20.88
N SER A 42 -14.09 -3.06 20.60
CA SER A 42 -13.73 -2.10 21.65
C SER A 42 -14.96 -1.33 22.15
N SER A 43 -15.14 -1.33 23.47
CA SER A 43 -16.23 -0.60 24.13
C SER A 43 -15.99 0.91 24.05
N ARG A 44 -17.05 1.72 23.97
CA ARG A 44 -17.00 3.20 23.80
C ARG A 44 -16.13 3.92 24.84
N LYS A 45 -15.88 3.31 25.99
CA LYS A 45 -15.11 3.88 27.12
C LYS A 45 -13.59 3.65 27.03
N SER A 46 -13.13 2.72 26.19
CA SER A 46 -11.71 2.39 25.97
C SER A 46 -11.21 2.78 24.56
N ARG A 47 -12.03 3.53 23.82
CA ARG A 47 -11.81 3.81 22.40
C ARG A 47 -10.95 5.07 22.21
N SER A 48 -9.72 4.89 21.76
CA SER A 48 -8.81 5.99 21.41
C SER A 48 -8.85 6.30 19.91
N LEU A 49 -9.40 7.47 19.55
CA LEU A 49 -9.44 7.97 18.18
C LEU A 49 -8.05 8.14 17.56
N VAL A 50 -7.04 8.46 18.38
CA VAL A 50 -5.64 8.57 17.93
C VAL A 50 -5.12 7.22 17.44
N LYS A 51 -5.41 6.15 18.18
CA LYS A 51 -4.97 4.79 17.81
C LYS A 51 -5.63 4.34 16.51
N GLU A 52 -6.92 4.62 16.36
CA GLU A 52 -7.70 4.37 15.15
C GLU A 52 -7.15 5.11 13.94
N LEU A 53 -6.92 6.41 14.08
CA LEU A 53 -6.40 7.25 13.00
C LEU A 53 -5.02 6.76 12.54
N VAL A 54 -4.13 6.44 13.47
CA VAL A 54 -2.79 5.92 13.14
C VAL A 54 -2.89 4.59 12.39
N THR A 55 -3.72 3.66 12.85
CA THR A 55 -3.90 2.37 12.14
C THR A 55 -4.58 2.53 10.79
N GLY A 56 -5.52 3.46 10.66
CA GLY A 56 -6.22 3.75 9.40
C GLY A 56 -5.31 4.42 8.38
N VAL A 57 -4.48 5.39 8.81
CA VAL A 57 -3.46 6.03 7.95
C VAL A 57 -2.41 5.02 7.52
N MET A 58 -1.95 4.16 8.43
CA MET A 58 -1.00 3.11 8.06
C MET A 58 -1.62 2.16 7.03
N ALA A 59 -2.83 1.67 7.27
CA ALA A 59 -3.54 0.80 6.34
C ALA A 59 -3.73 1.44 4.94
N SER A 60 -4.14 2.71 4.88
CA SER A 60 -4.40 3.39 3.61
C SER A 60 -3.13 3.59 2.78
N VAL A 61 -1.99 3.85 3.42
CA VAL A 61 -0.69 3.93 2.74
C VAL A 61 -0.31 2.59 2.13
N PHE A 62 -0.36 1.50 2.90
CA PHE A 62 0.01 0.16 2.41
C PHE A 62 -0.94 -0.33 1.31
N LEU A 63 -2.26 -0.12 1.46
CA LEU A 63 -3.23 -0.48 0.42
C LEU A 63 -3.14 0.42 -0.83
N GLY A 64 -2.85 1.71 -0.66
CA GLY A 64 -2.64 2.65 -1.76
C GLY A 64 -1.42 2.27 -2.61
N PHE A 65 -0.25 2.09 -1.97
CA PHE A 65 0.93 1.63 -2.69
C PHE A 65 0.79 0.21 -3.23
N GLY A 66 0.16 -0.70 -2.47
CA GLY A 66 -0.10 -2.06 -2.93
C GLY A 66 -0.99 -2.12 -4.17
N SER A 67 -2.03 -1.29 -4.24
CA SER A 67 -2.89 -1.19 -5.42
C SER A 67 -2.19 -0.54 -6.62
N LEU A 68 -1.33 0.46 -6.39
CA LEU A 68 -0.45 1.01 -7.44
C LEU A 68 0.45 -0.07 -8.04
N PHE A 69 1.17 -0.83 -7.21
CA PHE A 69 2.03 -1.92 -7.70
C PHE A 69 1.23 -3.04 -8.36
N LEU A 70 0.01 -3.31 -7.91
CA LEU A 70 -0.88 -4.29 -8.55
C LEU A 70 -1.27 -3.85 -9.97
N LEU A 71 -1.61 -2.58 -10.15
CA LEU A 71 -1.92 -2.03 -11.47
C LEU A 71 -0.71 -2.14 -12.40
N LEU A 72 0.46 -1.72 -11.93
CA LEU A 72 1.72 -1.85 -12.68
C LEU A 72 2.04 -3.32 -13.02
N ALA A 73 1.80 -4.26 -12.09
CA ALA A 73 2.01 -5.69 -12.31
C ALA A 73 1.01 -6.29 -13.32
N SER A 74 -0.21 -5.76 -13.39
CA SER A 74 -1.22 -6.17 -14.38
C SER A 74 -0.99 -5.58 -15.78
N GLY A 75 0.02 -4.73 -15.95
CA GLY A 75 0.31 -4.04 -17.21
C GLY A 75 -0.50 -2.75 -17.41
N VAL A 76 -1.21 -2.28 -16.37
CA VAL A 76 -1.87 -0.97 -16.36
C VAL A 76 -0.90 0.06 -15.81
N TYR A 77 -0.26 0.79 -16.71
CA TYR A 77 0.67 1.87 -16.37
C TYR A 77 -0.12 3.15 -16.11
N VAL A 78 -0.03 3.68 -14.88
CA VAL A 78 -0.71 4.90 -14.41
C VAL A 78 0.27 6.03 -14.16
#